data_AF-A0A2L2Z987-F1
#
_entry.id   AF-A0A2L2Z987-F1
#
_cell.length_a   1.000
_cell.length_b   1.000
_cell.length_c   1.000
_cell.angle_alpha   90.00
_cell.angle_beta   90.00
_cell.angle_gamma   90.00
#
_symmetry.space_group_name_H-M   'P 1'
#
loop_
_entity.id
_entity.type
_entity.pdbx_description
1 polymer ?
#
loop_
_entity_poly.entity_id
_entity_poly.type
_entity_poly.pdbx_seq_one_letter_code
_entity_poly.pdbx_strand_id
1 'polypeptide(L)' 'TAEQEEPFCVADASDIVFIYKMWKLKLPRVEPFYAVLCFDYPIILHVLDAFGVYFDCASFNEIESVLS' A
#
# COMPACT_ATOMS: atom_id res chain seq x y z
N THR A 1 -21.18 -21.25 -24.41
CA THR A 1 -21.42 -19.97 -23.72
C THR A 1 -20.07 -19.33 -23.56
N ALA A 2 -19.86 -18.12 -24.08
CA ALA A 2 -18.60 -17.42 -23.85
C ALA A 2 -18.47 -17.20 -22.33
N GLU A 3 -17.40 -17.72 -21.73
CA GLU A 3 -17.05 -17.38 -20.36
C GLU A 3 -16.84 -15.86 -20.32
N GLN A 4 -17.62 -15.17 -19.49
CA GLN A 4 -17.51 -13.73 -19.34
C GLN A 4 -16.31 -13.47 -18.44
N GLU A 5 -15.18 -13.06 -19.04
CA GLU A 5 -13.96 -12.76 -18.30
C GLU A 5 -14.22 -11.68 -17.24
N GLU A 6 -13.76 -11.92 -16.01
CA GLU A 6 -13.85 -10.94 -14.93
C GLU A 6 -12.78 -9.85 -15.12
N PRO A 7 -13.10 -8.57 -14.86
CA PRO A 7 -12.10 -7.52 -14.88
C PRO A 7 -11.06 -7.74 -13.77
N PHE A 8 -9.79 -7.46 -14.06
CA PHE A 8 -8.70 -7.55 -13.10
C PHE A 8 -7.86 -6.27 -13.09
N CYS A 9 -7.17 -6.05 -11.97
CA CYS A 9 -6.22 -4.95 -11.81
C CYS A 9 -4.78 -5.47 -11.92
N VAL A 10 -3.92 -4.67 -12.56
CA VAL A 10 -2.47 -4.88 -12.57
C VAL A 10 -1.82 -3.77 -11.75
N ALA A 11 -1.00 -4.15 -10.78
CA ALA A 11 -0.23 -3.22 -9.97
C ALA A 11 1.27 -3.48 -10.14
N ASP A 12 2.04 -2.44 -10.46
CA ASP A 12 3.49 -2.50 -10.49
C ASP A 12 4.06 -2.20 -9.09
N ALA A 13 4.65 -3.22 -8.46
CA ALA A 13 5.29 -3.05 -7.16
C ALA A 13 6.48 -2.08 -7.21
N SER A 14 7.13 -1.93 -8.38
CA SER A 14 8.28 -1.04 -8.58
C SER A 14 7.90 0.43 -8.41
N ASP A 15 6.67 0.79 -8.76
CA ASP A 15 6.16 2.15 -8.60
C ASP A 15 6.06 2.55 -7.13
N ILE A 16 5.64 1.62 -6.26
CA ILE A 16 5.57 1.84 -4.81
C ILE A 16 6.97 2.16 -4.25
N VAL A 17 7.98 1.38 -4.66
CA VAL A 17 9.37 1.60 -4.27
C VAL A 17 9.87 2.97 -4.75
N PHE A 18 9.57 3.33 -6.00
CA PHE A 18 9.95 4.62 -6.57
C PHE A 18 9.31 5.79 -5.79
N ILE A 19 8.01 5.72 -5.53
CA ILE A 19 7.26 6.76 -4.80
C ILE A 19 7.78 6.90 -3.37
N TYR A 20 8.03 5.81 -2.66
CA TYR A 20 8.62 5.86 -1.32
C TYR A 20 9.99 6.55 -1.30
N LYS A 21 10.88 6.17 -2.24
CA LYS A 21 12.20 6.83 -2.36
C LYS A 21 12.07 8.31 -2.67
N MET A 22 11.14 8.67 -3.56
CA MET A 22 10.83 10.06 -3.87
C MET A 22 10.31 10.83 -2.66
N TRP A 23 9.45 10.23 -1.84
CA TRP A 23 8.95 10.83 -0.60
C TRP A 23 10.11 11.15 0.35
N LYS A 24 10.96 10.17 0.67
CA LYS A 24 12.10 10.40 1.58
C LYS A 24 13.10 11.42 1.03
N LEU A 25 13.28 11.46 -0.30
CA LEU A 25 14.15 12.46 -0.95
C LEU A 25 13.58 13.88 -0.85
N LYS A 26 12.27 14.05 -1.10
CA LYS A 26 11.63 15.37 -1.18
C LYS A 26 11.18 15.90 0.18
N LEU A 27 10.82 15.02 1.10
CA LEU A 27 10.31 15.34 2.43
C LEU A 27 11.09 14.58 3.51
N PRO A 28 12.41 14.82 3.67
CA PRO A 28 13.28 14.01 4.53
C PRO A 28 12.95 14.08 6.02
N ARG A 29 12.15 15.06 6.46
CA ARG A 29 11.73 15.23 7.86
C ARG A 29 10.29 14.78 8.12
N VAL A 30 9.56 14.33 7.10
CA VAL A 30 8.16 13.93 7.22
C VAL A 30 8.09 12.42 7.11
N GLU A 31 7.67 11.77 8.20
CA GLU A 31 7.47 10.34 8.20
C GLU A 31 6.11 10.01 7.55
N PRO A 32 6.07 9.15 6.52
CA PRO A 32 4.82 8.75 5.91
C PRO A 32 4.03 7.79 6.81
N PHE A 33 2.73 8.04 6.92
CA PHE A 33 1.74 7.13 7.47
C PHE A 33 0.74 6.82 6.35
N TYR A 34 0.75 5.60 5.83
CA TYR A 34 -0.08 5.20 4.69
C TYR A 34 -1.53 4.97 5.13
N ALA A 35 -2.48 5.66 4.51
CA ALA A 35 -3.89 5.48 4.75
C ALA A 35 -4.40 4.17 4.11
N VAL A 36 -4.70 3.16 4.94
CA VAL A 36 -5.04 1.80 4.48
C VAL A 36 -6.35 1.80 3.69
N LEU A 37 -7.32 2.62 4.08
CA LEU A 37 -8.60 2.79 3.40
C LEU A 37 -8.48 3.08 1.88
N CYS A 38 -7.38 3.68 1.43
CA CYS A 38 -7.20 4.01 0.02
C CYS A 38 -7.03 2.77 -0.86
N PHE A 39 -6.24 1.79 -0.42
CA PHE A 39 -5.93 0.60 -1.20
C PHE A 39 -5.18 -0.43 -0.32
N ASP A 40 -5.91 -1.41 0.22
CA ASP A 40 -5.47 -2.34 1.27
C ASP A 40 -4.92 -3.67 0.73
N TYR A 41 -4.43 -3.69 -0.51
CA TYR A 41 -3.91 -4.92 -1.10
C TYR A 41 -2.67 -5.41 -0.35
N PRO A 42 -2.60 -6.71 0.04
CA PRO A 42 -1.52 -7.23 0.90
C PRO A 42 -0.12 -6.95 0.38
N ILE A 43 0.11 -7.00 -0.94
CA ILE A 43 1.43 -6.73 -1.53
C ILE A 43 1.91 -5.29 -1.23
N ILE A 44 1.01 -4.33 -1.13
CA ILE A 44 1.33 -2.93 -0.86
C ILE A 44 1.68 -2.75 0.60
N LEU A 45 0.85 -3.30 1.49
CA LEU A 45 1.07 -3.25 2.93
C LEU A 45 2.41 -3.91 3.28
N HIS A 46 2.71 -5.09 2.74
CA HIS A 46 3.99 -5.77 2.96
C HIS A 46 5.20 -4.99 2.44
N VAL A 47 5.11 -4.37 1.26
CA VAL A 47 6.23 -3.56 0.71
C VAL A 47 6.46 -2.32 1.57
N LEU A 48 5.40 -1.65 2.00
CA LEU A 48 5.49 -0.46 2.85
C LEU A 48 6.03 -0.81 4.25
N ASP A 49 5.59 -1.90 4.85
CA ASP A 49 6.11 -2.41 6.13
C ASP A 49 7.60 -2.77 6.04
N ALA A 50 8.02 -3.44 4.95
CA ALA A 50 9.42 -3.74 4.70
C ALA A 50 10.31 -2.49 4.55
N PHE A 51 9.72 -1.34 4.20
CA PHE A 51 10.40 -0.03 4.16
C PHE A 51 10.25 0.78 5.45
N GLY A 52 9.62 0.23 6.48
CA GLY A 52 9.43 0.87 7.79
C GLY A 52 8.40 2.02 7.75
N VAL A 53 7.47 1.99 6.81
CA VAL A 53 6.37 2.97 6.73
C VAL A 53 5.31 2.60 7.77
N TYR A 54 4.76 3.61 8.44
CA TYR A 54 3.65 3.40 9.39
C TYR A 54 2.30 3.41 8.65
N PHE A 55 1.25 2.94 9.33
CA PHE A 55 -0.10 2.86 8.75
C PHE A 55 -1.09 3.74 9.52
N ASP A 56 -1.93 4.44 8.78
CA ASP A 56 -3.11 5.15 9.25
C ASP A 56 -4.33 4.28 8.97
N CYS A 57 -4.97 3.79 10.04
CA CYS A 57 -6.09 2.86 9.98
C CYS A 57 -7.35 3.55 10.53
N ALA A 58 -8.41 3.60 9.72
CA ALA A 58 -9.68 4.23 10.09
C ALA A 58 -10.70 3.24 10.68
N SER A 59 -10.44 1.93 10.59
CA SER A 59 -11.35 0.88 11.06
C SER A 59 -10.61 -0.31 11.68
N PHE A 60 -11.32 -1.13 12.45
CA PHE A 60 -10.75 -2.34 13.04
C PHE A 60 -10.27 -3.33 11.96
N ASN A 61 -11.03 -3.45 10.86
CA ASN A 61 -10.65 -4.31 9.75
C ASN A 61 -9.33 -3.86 9.10
N GLU A 62 -9.10 -2.55 8.97
CA GLU A 62 -7.82 -2.04 8.46
C GLU A 62 -6.66 -2.36 9.39
N ILE A 63 -6.88 -2.35 10.71
CA ILE A 63 -5.88 -2.79 11.69
C ILE A 63 -5.58 -4.28 11.50
N GLU A 64 -6.61 -5.11 11.34
CA GLU A 64 -6.42 -6.54 11.09
C GLU A 64 -5.64 -6.81 9.80
N SER A 65 -5.94 -6.09 8.71
CA SER A 65 -5.21 -6.21 7.44
C SER A 65 -3.72 -5.87 7.54
N VAL A 66 -3.35 -4.94 8.43
CA VAL A 66 -1.94 -4.57 8.67
C VAL A 66 -1.23 -5.58 9.58
N LEU A 67 -1.97 -6.25 10.48
CA LEU A 67 -1.40 -7.19 11.45
C LEU A 67 -1.34 -8.65 10.96
N SER A 68 -2.04 -8.99 9.88
CA SER A 68 -2.11 -10.33 9.31
C SER A 68 -0.87 -10.69 8.50
#